data_AF-A0A2S9XHE7-F1
#
_entry.id   AF-A0A2S9XHE7-F1
#
_cell.length_a   1.000
_cell.length_b   1.000
_cell.length_c   1.000
_cell.angle_alpha   90.00
_cell.angle_beta   90.00
_cell.angle_gamma   90.00
#
_symmetry.space_group_name_H-M   'P 1'
#
loop_
_entity.id
_entity.type
_entity.pdbx_description
1 polymer ?
#
loop_
_entity_poly.entity_id
_entity_poly.type
_entity_poly.pdbx_seq_one_letter_code
_entity_poly.pdbx_strand_id
1 'polypeptide(L)'
;MVPPPDPDAGETMREQLAKHREDPLCAQCHDMIDPIGLAFENYDAIGGFRTQDKGFDIDASGEMPTDGDPFVNAVEMADLLAVDEEFPHCTVRKTFIYALGRGLTLDDVDYLEAIESEFILADMRLPDLIKLIVTSDPFTQRRGEPEGN
;
A
#
# COMPACT_ATOMS: atom_id res chain seq x y z
N MET A 1 -19.36 4.42 -19.34
CA MET A 1 -19.09 5.08 -18.05
C MET A 1 -20.06 4.51 -17.06
N VAL A 2 -19.64 3.49 -16.31
CA VAL A 2 -20.40 3.03 -15.15
C VAL A 2 -20.39 4.18 -14.15
N PRO A 3 -21.55 4.63 -13.66
CA PRO A 3 -21.59 5.66 -12.62
C PRO A 3 -20.79 5.17 -11.40
N PRO A 4 -20.19 6.10 -10.62
CA PRO A 4 -19.53 5.71 -9.38
C PRO A 4 -20.51 4.97 -8.46
N PRO A 5 -20.01 4.07 -7.59
CA PRO A 5 -20.81 3.39 -6.59
C PRO A 5 -21.76 4.37 -5.87
N ASP A 6 -23.06 4.08 -5.89
CA ASP A 6 -24.09 4.90 -5.23
C ASP A 6 -24.23 4.44 -3.78
N PRO A 7 -23.84 5.28 -2.80
CA PRO A 7 -23.93 4.90 -1.40
C PRO A 7 -25.37 4.60 -0.96
N ASP A 8 -26.40 5.08 -1.66
CA ASP A 8 -27.81 4.90 -1.29
C ASP A 8 -28.50 3.77 -2.08
N ALA A 9 -27.75 2.96 -2.84
CA ALA A 9 -28.29 1.89 -3.68
C ALA A 9 -28.99 0.74 -2.92
N GLY A 10 -28.88 0.70 -1.58
CA GLY A 10 -29.39 -0.41 -0.78
C GLY A 10 -28.58 -1.70 -0.95
N GLU A 11 -27.28 -1.56 -1.22
CA GLU A 11 -26.33 -2.64 -1.51
C GLU A 11 -25.04 -2.42 -0.73
N THR A 12 -24.35 -3.51 -0.40
CA THR A 12 -23.02 -3.48 0.22
C THR A 12 -21.98 -2.88 -0.74
N MET A 13 -20.90 -2.32 -0.20
CA MET A 13 -19.79 -1.82 -1.04
C MET A 13 -19.22 -2.91 -1.95
N ARG A 14 -19.14 -4.15 -1.47
CA ARG A 14 -18.69 -5.30 -2.26
C ARG A 14 -19.57 -5.53 -3.49
N GLU A 15 -20.89 -5.50 -3.33
CA GLU A 15 -21.84 -5.65 -4.44
C GLU A 15 -21.73 -4.50 -5.44
N GLN A 16 -21.58 -3.26 -4.96
CA GLN A 16 -21.41 -2.10 -5.83
C GLN A 16 -20.12 -2.19 -6.66
N LEU A 17 -19.01 -2.59 -6.03
CA LEU A 17 -17.72 -2.80 -6.71
C LEU A 17 -17.75 -3.99 -7.67
N ALA A 18 -18.47 -5.07 -7.32
CA ALA A 18 -18.67 -6.20 -8.23
C ALA A 18 -19.39 -5.77 -9.51
N LYS A 19 -20.46 -4.97 -9.40
CA LYS A 19 -21.13 -4.38 -10.57
C LYS A 19 -20.22 -3.42 -11.34
N HIS A 20 -19.41 -2.62 -10.64
CA HIS A 20 -18.48 -1.71 -11.29
C HIS A 20 -17.46 -2.43 -12.17
N ARG A 21 -17.03 -3.63 -11.76
CA ARG A 21 -16.12 -4.50 -12.51
C ARG A 21 -16.75 -5.25 -13.68
N GLU A 22 -18.08 -5.19 -13.87
CA GLU A 22 -18.70 -5.76 -15.07
C GLU A 22 -18.28 -5.03 -16.35
N ASP A 23 -17.84 -3.77 -16.26
CA ASP A 23 -17.22 -3.04 -17.36
C ASP A 23 -15.73 -3.42 -17.48
N PRO A 24 -15.29 -3.99 -18.62
CA PRO A 24 -13.90 -4.41 -18.81
C PRO A 24 -12.87 -3.28 -18.65
N LEU A 25 -13.26 -2.02 -18.90
CA LEU A 25 -12.37 -0.87 -18.71
C LEU A 25 -12.11 -0.59 -17.23
N CYS A 26 -13.09 -0.85 -16.37
CA CYS A 26 -12.97 -0.69 -14.93
C CYS A 26 -12.25 -1.88 -14.30
N ALA A 27 -12.59 -3.10 -14.73
CA ALA A 27 -12.00 -4.34 -14.25
C ALA A 27 -10.47 -4.35 -14.33
N GLN A 28 -9.90 -3.77 -15.39
CA GLN A 28 -8.46 -3.69 -15.62
C GLN A 28 -7.65 -3.20 -14.41
N CYS A 29 -8.20 -2.27 -13.63
CA CYS A 29 -7.57 -1.77 -12.40
C CYS A 29 -8.24 -2.33 -11.14
N HIS A 30 -9.57 -2.42 -11.14
CA HIS A 30 -10.35 -2.76 -9.95
C HIS A 30 -10.23 -4.23 -9.53
N ASP A 31 -9.91 -5.15 -10.46
CA ASP A 31 -9.63 -6.54 -10.10
C ASP A 31 -8.43 -6.67 -9.14
N MET A 32 -7.47 -5.76 -9.24
CA MET A 32 -6.29 -5.73 -8.37
C MET A 32 -6.51 -4.89 -7.11
N ILE A 33 -7.23 -3.76 -7.22
CA ILE A 33 -7.33 -2.76 -6.14
C ILE A 33 -8.44 -3.11 -5.13
N ASP A 34 -9.59 -3.59 -5.61
CA ASP A 34 -10.76 -3.78 -4.75
C ASP A 34 -10.55 -4.84 -3.66
N PRO A 35 -9.91 -6.01 -3.93
CA PRO A 35 -9.74 -7.04 -2.89
C PRO A 35 -9.00 -6.52 -1.65
N ILE A 36 -7.86 -5.83 -1.84
CA ILE A 36 -7.09 -5.24 -0.75
C ILE A 36 -7.81 -4.05 -0.11
N GLY A 37 -8.60 -3.30 -0.88
CA GLY A 37 -9.40 -2.20 -0.36
C GLY A 37 -10.52 -2.68 0.56
N LEU A 38 -11.20 -3.75 0.18
CA LEU A 38 -12.29 -4.36 0.96
C LEU A 38 -11.81 -4.90 2.31
N ALA A 39 -10.52 -5.24 2.46
CA ALA A 39 -9.91 -5.60 3.74
C ALA A 39 -10.14 -4.51 4.82
N PHE A 40 -10.22 -3.24 4.40
CA PHE A 40 -10.42 -2.09 5.28
C PHE A 40 -11.89 -1.69 5.45
N GLU A 41 -12.85 -2.41 4.88
CA GLU A 41 -14.26 -2.02 4.92
C GLU A 41 -14.81 -1.96 6.35
N ASN A 42 -14.21 -2.67 7.31
CA ASN A 42 -14.56 -2.55 8.73
C ASN A 42 -14.21 -1.19 9.35
N TYR A 43 -13.51 -0.31 8.65
CA TYR A 43 -13.19 1.04 9.12
C TYR A 43 -14.03 2.07 8.36
N ASP A 44 -14.62 3.01 9.08
CA ASP A 44 -15.28 4.16 8.46
C ASP A 44 -14.27 5.23 8.01
N ALA A 45 -14.75 6.32 7.41
CA ALA A 45 -13.92 7.38 6.85
C ALA A 45 -13.04 8.13 7.89
N ILE A 46 -13.32 7.99 9.19
CA ILE A 46 -12.51 8.56 10.27
C ILE A 46 -11.69 7.50 11.02
N GLY A 47 -11.74 6.24 10.59
CA GLY A 47 -11.03 5.10 11.19
C GLY A 47 -11.79 4.41 12.32
N GLY A 48 -13.09 4.70 12.51
CA GLY A 48 -13.94 4.01 13.47
C GLY A 48 -14.25 2.58 13.01
N PHE A 49 -14.07 1.61 13.90
CA PHE A 49 -14.38 0.21 13.60
C PHE A 49 -15.90 -0.05 13.60
N ARG A 50 -16.37 -0.78 12.59
CA ARG A 50 -17.77 -1.15 12.36
C ARG A 50 -17.87 -2.57 11.79
N THR A 51 -18.95 -3.26 12.16
CA THR A 51 -19.30 -4.58 11.61
C THR A 51 -20.45 -4.50 10.61
N GLN A 52 -21.10 -3.34 10.51
CA GLN A 52 -22.21 -3.09 9.59
C GLN A 52 -22.04 -1.75 8.88
N ASP A 53 -22.47 -1.70 7.62
CA ASP A 53 -22.68 -0.47 6.85
C ASP A 53 -24.13 -0.39 6.40
N LYS A 54 -24.80 0.73 6.67
CA LYS A 54 -26.18 0.97 6.19
C LYS A 54 -27.16 -0.19 6.49
N GLY A 55 -26.93 -0.91 7.58
CA GLY A 55 -27.75 -2.05 8.00
C GLY A 55 -27.39 -3.41 7.37
N PHE A 56 -26.33 -3.47 6.56
CA PHE A 56 -25.77 -4.71 6.02
C PHE A 56 -24.52 -5.11 6.79
N ASP A 57 -24.32 -6.42 6.98
CA ASP A 57 -23.08 -6.95 7.55
C ASP A 57 -21.91 -6.72 6.59
N ILE A 58 -20.76 -6.34 7.16
CA ILE A 58 -19.54 -6.10 6.40
C ILE A 58 -18.78 -7.41 6.22
N ASP A 59 -18.54 -7.75 4.96
CA ASP A 59 -17.57 -8.76 4.56
C ASP A 59 -16.27 -8.07 4.13
N ALA A 60 -15.24 -8.15 4.97
CA ALA A 60 -13.91 -7.61 4.71
C ALA A 60 -12.91 -8.67 4.21
N SER A 61 -13.39 -9.86 3.85
CA SER A 61 -12.53 -10.93 3.35
C SER A 61 -12.06 -10.68 1.91
N GLY A 62 -10.94 -11.27 1.55
CA GLY A 62 -10.36 -11.14 0.22
C GLY A 62 -9.20 -12.10 0.02
N GLU A 63 -8.50 -11.91 -1.10
CA GLU A 63 -7.33 -12.68 -1.48
C GLU A 63 -6.21 -11.71 -1.87
N MET A 64 -4.97 -12.07 -1.53
CA MET A 64 -3.77 -11.33 -1.90
C MET A 64 -3.60 -11.36 -3.44
N PRO A 65 -3.38 -10.22 -4.12
CA PRO A 65 -3.30 -10.18 -5.58
C PRO A 65 -2.10 -10.91 -6.20
N THR A 66 -1.08 -11.21 -5.38
CA THR A 66 0.21 -11.79 -5.80
C THR A 66 0.16 -13.32 -5.88
N ASP A 67 -0.36 -13.96 -4.85
CA ASP A 67 -0.33 -15.41 -4.62
C ASP A 67 -1.73 -16.03 -4.43
N GLY A 68 -2.76 -15.20 -4.20
CA GLY A 68 -4.12 -15.64 -3.94
C GLY A 68 -4.37 -16.06 -2.49
N ASP A 69 -3.45 -15.74 -1.56
CA ASP A 69 -3.62 -16.11 -0.16
C ASP A 69 -4.84 -15.41 0.45
N PRO A 70 -5.76 -16.17 1.09
CA PRO A 70 -7.00 -15.60 1.61
C PRO A 70 -6.76 -14.86 2.93
N PHE A 71 -7.55 -13.83 3.18
CA PHE A 71 -7.64 -13.13 4.46
C PHE A 71 -9.10 -12.79 4.77
N VAL A 72 -9.44 -12.62 6.05
CA VAL A 72 -10.81 -12.28 6.49
C VAL A 72 -10.98 -10.80 6.87
N ASN A 73 -9.89 -10.06 7.03
CA ASN A 73 -9.89 -8.61 7.31
C ASN A 73 -8.48 -8.00 7.13
N ALA A 74 -8.37 -6.67 7.29
CA ALA A 74 -7.11 -5.93 7.20
C ALA A 74 -6.01 -6.37 8.18
N VAL A 75 -6.34 -6.96 9.34
CA VAL A 75 -5.32 -7.42 10.30
C VAL A 75 -4.65 -8.68 9.76
N GLU A 76 -5.44 -9.67 9.31
CA GLU A 76 -4.88 -10.88 8.71
C GLU A 76 -4.13 -10.57 7.40
N MET A 77 -4.64 -9.62 6.59
CA MET A 77 -3.91 -9.13 5.43
C MET A 77 -2.55 -8.48 5.82
N ALA A 78 -2.51 -7.74 6.93
CA ALA A 78 -1.26 -7.17 7.44
C ALA A 78 -0.30 -8.25 7.95
N ASP A 79 -0.80 -9.33 8.55
CA ASP A 79 0.01 -10.47 8.97
C ASP A 79 0.63 -11.19 7.76
N LEU A 80 -0.11 -11.34 6.65
CA LEU A 80 0.41 -11.88 5.39
C LEU A 80 1.52 -10.98 4.81
N LEU A 81 1.28 -9.67 4.75
CA LEU A 81 2.29 -8.70 4.30
C LEU A 81 3.54 -8.69 5.17
N ALA A 82 3.41 -8.89 6.48
CA ALA A 82 4.53 -8.85 7.42
C ALA A 82 5.51 -10.01 7.25
N VAL A 83 5.08 -11.12 6.65
CA VAL A 83 5.93 -12.30 6.38
C VAL A 83 6.41 -12.39 4.94
N ASP A 84 5.96 -11.48 4.06
CA ASP A 84 6.39 -11.40 2.67
C ASP A 84 7.86 -10.92 2.59
N GLU A 85 8.70 -11.67 1.88
CA GLU A 85 10.12 -11.37 1.70
C GLU A 85 10.34 -10.06 0.90
N GLU A 86 9.38 -9.63 0.08
CA GLU A 86 9.43 -8.37 -0.66
C GLU A 86 9.03 -7.15 0.18
N PHE A 87 8.38 -7.35 1.34
CA PHE A 87 7.91 -6.28 2.20
C PHE A 87 9.00 -5.28 2.62
N PRO A 88 10.16 -5.71 3.17
CA PRO A 88 11.23 -4.77 3.54
C PRO A 88 11.76 -4.02 2.32
N HIS A 89 11.98 -4.71 1.21
CA HIS A 89 12.47 -4.12 -0.03
C HIS A 89 11.54 -3.02 -0.55
N CYS A 90 10.24 -3.33 -0.64
CA CYS A 90 9.22 -2.40 -1.10
C CYS A 90 9.07 -1.20 -0.17
N THR A 91 9.07 -1.46 1.15
CA THR A 91 8.91 -0.42 2.17
C THR A 91 10.07 0.58 2.12
N VAL A 92 11.32 0.10 2.08
CA VAL A 92 12.51 0.94 1.96
C VAL A 92 12.44 1.81 0.72
N ARG A 93 12.16 1.24 -0.45
CA ARG A 93 12.11 1.96 -1.72
C ARG A 93 11.04 3.03 -1.75
N LYS A 94 9.82 2.71 -1.30
CA LYS A 94 8.70 3.67 -1.32
C LYS A 94 8.91 4.81 -0.34
N THR A 95 9.40 4.52 0.87
CA THR A 95 9.74 5.56 1.86
C THR A 95 10.89 6.43 1.36
N PHE A 96 11.91 5.85 0.74
CA PHE A 96 13.04 6.60 0.18
C PHE A 96 12.60 7.55 -0.95
N ILE A 97 11.78 7.08 -1.89
CA ILE A 97 11.20 7.93 -2.95
C ILE A 97 10.40 9.10 -2.35
N TYR A 98 9.54 8.80 -1.37
CA TYR A 98 8.73 9.81 -0.71
C TYR A 98 9.59 10.86 0.00
N ALA A 99 10.59 10.41 0.77
CA ALA A 99 11.48 11.28 1.54
C ALA A 99 12.33 12.19 0.64
N LEU A 100 12.78 11.70 -0.51
CA LEU A 100 13.59 12.48 -1.45
C LEU A 100 12.77 13.33 -2.42
N GLY A 101 11.46 13.05 -2.55
CA GLY A 101 10.59 13.75 -3.50
C GLY A 101 10.98 13.52 -4.97
N ARG A 102 11.67 12.40 -5.28
CA ARG A 102 12.13 12.05 -6.64
C ARG A 102 12.15 10.55 -6.87
N GLY A 103 12.19 10.15 -8.14
CA GLY A 103 12.42 8.77 -8.54
C GLY A 103 13.81 8.25 -8.16
N LEU A 104 13.92 6.92 -8.15
CA LEU A 104 15.19 6.22 -7.95
C LEU A 104 16.07 6.29 -9.20
N THR A 105 17.37 6.25 -8.98
CA THR A 105 18.41 6.25 -10.00
C THR A 105 19.45 5.17 -9.68
N LEU A 106 20.38 4.94 -10.61
CA LEU A 106 21.45 3.96 -10.40
C LEU A 106 22.35 4.33 -9.20
N ASP A 107 22.53 5.62 -8.93
CA ASP A 107 23.33 6.10 -7.78
C ASP A 107 22.69 5.77 -6.43
N ASP A 108 21.41 5.36 -6.40
CA ASP A 108 20.69 5.03 -5.16
C ASP A 108 20.81 3.55 -4.78
N VAL A 109 21.32 2.68 -5.67
CA VAL A 109 21.32 1.22 -5.48
C VAL A 109 22.06 0.83 -4.20
N ASP A 110 23.31 1.26 -4.04
CA ASP A 110 24.12 0.93 -2.87
C ASP A 110 23.49 1.43 -1.56
N TYR A 111 22.82 2.60 -1.58
CA TYR A 111 22.13 3.14 -0.42
C TYR A 111 20.88 2.34 -0.06
N LEU A 112 20.10 1.93 -1.06
CA LEU A 112 18.90 1.11 -0.84
C LEU A 112 19.27 -0.24 -0.24
N GLU A 113 20.29 -0.92 -0.78
CA GLU A 113 20.76 -2.21 -0.26
C GLU A 113 21.28 -2.11 1.18
N ALA A 114 22.05 -1.05 1.49
CA ALA A 114 22.54 -0.81 2.83
C ALA A 114 21.41 -0.49 3.83
N ILE A 115 20.49 0.40 3.44
CA ILE A 115 19.34 0.78 4.29
C ILE A 115 18.41 -0.42 4.52
N GLU A 116 18.15 -1.23 3.50
CA GLU A 116 17.32 -2.43 3.61
C GLU A 116 17.93 -3.44 4.58
N SER A 117 19.24 -3.70 4.46
CA SER A 117 19.95 -4.60 5.36
C SER A 117 19.86 -4.14 6.82
N GLU A 118 20.12 -2.86 7.09
CA GLU A 118 20.01 -2.28 8.44
C GLU A 118 18.56 -2.25 8.96
N PHE A 119 17.59 -2.01 8.07
CA PHE A 119 16.18 -2.02 8.42
C PHE A 119 15.71 -3.40 8.88
N ILE A 120 16.12 -4.46 8.18
CA ILE A 120 15.85 -5.86 8.56
C ILE A 120 16.52 -6.19 9.89
N LEU A 121 17.79 -5.80 10.08
CA LEU A 121 18.52 -6.04 11.34
C LEU A 121 17.92 -5.30 12.55
N ALA A 122 17.20 -4.20 12.31
CA ALA A 122 16.53 -3.40 13.34
C ALA A 122 15.05 -3.80 13.55
N ASP A 123 14.69 -5.05 13.25
CA ASP A 123 13.32 -5.59 13.38
C ASP A 123 12.27 -4.78 12.58
N MET A 124 12.66 -4.22 11.43
CA MET A 124 11.77 -3.51 10.50
C MET A 124 10.96 -2.37 11.14
N ARG A 125 11.54 -1.68 12.11
CA ARG A 125 10.90 -0.57 12.81
C ARG A 125 10.89 0.70 11.96
N LEU A 126 9.70 1.21 11.66
CA LEU A 126 9.52 2.42 10.83
C LEU A 126 10.32 3.65 11.32
N PRO A 127 10.42 3.97 12.63
CA PRO A 127 11.27 5.09 13.08
C PRO A 127 12.74 4.93 12.72
N ASP A 128 13.25 3.70 12.70
CA ASP A 128 14.64 3.41 12.36
C ASP A 128 14.87 3.53 10.85
N LEU A 129 13.91 3.09 10.02
CA LEU A 129 13.93 3.34 8.57
C LEU A 129 13.96 4.84 8.25
N ILE A 130 13.09 5.62 8.88
CA ILE A 130 13.05 7.08 8.69
C ILE A 130 14.42 7.66 9.04
N LYS A 131 14.99 7.27 10.19
CA LYS A 131 16.31 7.73 10.62
C LYS A 131 17.40 7.38 9.60
N LEU A 132 17.48 6.12 9.16
CA LEU A 132 18.45 5.66 8.15
C LEU A 132 18.40 6.52 6.89
N ILE A 133 17.18 6.82 6.41
CA ILE A 133 16.97 7.65 5.22
C ILE A 133 17.38 9.10 5.46
N VAL A 134 16.90 9.76 6.53
CA VAL A 134 17.15 11.20 6.75
C VAL A 134 18.60 11.51 7.12
N THR A 135 19.37 10.51 7.54
CA THR A 135 20.82 10.64 7.78
C THR A 135 21.68 10.21 6.59
N SER A 136 21.07 9.72 5.50
CA SER A 136 21.81 9.27 4.31
C SER A 136 22.31 10.44 3.44
N ASP A 137 23.38 10.20 2.68
CA ASP A 137 23.91 11.19 1.73
C ASP A 137 22.89 11.62 0.67
N PRO A 138 22.09 10.72 0.07
CA PRO A 138 21.05 11.11 -0.89
C PRO A 138 20.01 12.08 -0.34
N PHE A 139 19.78 12.10 0.97
CA PHE A 139 18.87 13.02 1.64
C PHE A 139 19.55 14.33 2.07
N THR A 140 20.74 14.23 2.67
CA THR A 140 21.41 15.36 3.32
C THR A 140 22.23 16.23 2.35
N GLN A 141 22.61 15.68 1.19
CA GLN A 141 23.43 16.37 0.21
C GLN A 141 22.63 16.70 -1.05
N ARG A 142 22.87 17.89 -1.61
CA ARG A 142 22.42 18.18 -2.97
C ARG A 142 23.29 17.40 -3.94
N ARG A 143 22.68 16.78 -4.93
CA ARG A 143 23.43 16.25 -6.07
C ARG A 143 24.27 17.37 -6.65
N GLY A 144 25.54 17.10 -6.96
CA GLY A 144 26.37 18.05 -7.67
C GLY A 144 25.73 18.35 -9.02
N GLU A 145 25.07 19.51 -9.13
CA GLU A 145 24.81 20.09 -10.44
C GLU A 145 26.17 20.25 -11.12
N PRO A 146 26.34 19.81 -12.38
CA PRO A 146 27.54 20.19 -13.11
C PRO A 146 27.61 21.71 -13.07
N GLU A 147 28.77 22.27 -12.69
CA GLU A 147 28.96 23.71 -12.71
C GLU A 147 28.55 24.22 -14.09
N GLY A 148 27.53 25.09 -14.11
CA GLY A 148 27.05 25.69 -15.35
C GLY A 148 28.22 26.40 -16.02
N ASN A 149 28.59 25.95 -17.22
CA ASN A 149 29.56 26.60 -18.08
C ASN A 149 28.93 27.76 -18.84
#